data_AF-A0A927YZJ0-F1
#
_entry.id   AF-A0A927YZJ0-F1
#
_cell.length_a   1.000
_cell.length_b   1.000
_cell.length_c   1.000
_cell.angle_alpha   90.00
_cell.angle_beta   90.00
_cell.angle_gamma   90.00
#
_symmetry.space_group_name_H-M   'P 1'
#
loop_
_entity.id
_entity.type
_entity.pdbx_description
1 polymer ?
#
loop_
_entity_poly.entity_id
_entity_poly.type
_entity_poly.pdbx_seq_one_letter_code
_entity_poly.pdbx_strand_id
1 'polypeptide(L)'
;MKTCTNCGKEMADDIKFCTECGTAIEEAAPAAETAAMAGGAGGAGGEAGENGTDGADAGAAAAGAAAAGVAADDKKKKTVKLALIIGGIVAALAAFAVVAVIAIVIIFAILMNKTNKLDMNDYVKTTFTGYDTVGRVSVSFDYDKFVKEFVDEKGLFVDEDKARRAAVVVANSVSIYVDKYSALTNGEEVTYKVTVPESDVIKEYLEECKIELETKNSYFKVKDLQALTDLNPFDYITITQEGIDGDVSVYISKEDDSYVDDYISLDVDNRYNLSIGDKVTITVPEAYITWAAEDGYRITATTYEYTVGDADKYYTSVDQFALGVIDLYKNVVLDEINSYLNSNSSEFTGTNITYVGTYVLSNLDAYNKNYIIPVYSVDITSLADPADFEPATVYMSFKLYNAIDRLEGEDTWYESSWDIEGGSGLKYGWWSWYEVKGYASLNALCEGLINPYVEDGYNVSASAGLPTEPVEEQTDAAMAA
;
A
#
# COMPACT_ATOMS: atom_id res chain seq x y z
N MET A 1 36.56 15.05 2.33
CA MET A 1 35.52 15.07 3.38
C MET A 1 34.50 16.14 3.03
N LYS A 2 33.21 15.80 3.10
CA LYS A 2 32.08 16.71 2.86
C LYS A 2 31.49 17.14 4.20
N THR A 3 31.02 18.38 4.29
CA THR A 3 30.33 18.90 5.47
C THR A 3 28.85 19.04 5.14
N CYS A 4 27.98 18.50 6.00
CA CYS A 4 26.54 18.64 5.85
C CYS A 4 26.15 20.12 5.92
N THR A 5 25.48 20.62 4.88
CA THR A 5 25.02 22.03 4.82
C THR A 5 23.89 22.34 5.79
N ASN A 6 23.20 21.32 6.29
CA ASN A 6 22.10 21.47 7.24
C ASN A 6 22.58 21.44 8.71
N CYS A 7 23.44 20.50 9.09
CA CYS A 7 23.85 20.32 10.50
C CYS A 7 25.35 20.53 10.78
N GLY A 8 26.18 20.72 9.75
CA GLY A 8 27.61 21.00 9.91
C GLY A 8 28.51 19.81 10.23
N LYS A 9 27.98 18.57 10.25
CA LYS A 9 28.76 17.34 10.49
C LYS A 9 29.70 17.05 9.30
N GLU A 10 30.97 16.80 9.58
CA GLU A 10 31.96 16.33 8.59
C GLU A 10 31.85 14.82 8.36
N MET A 11 31.94 14.41 7.10
CA MET A 11 31.71 13.02 6.65
C MET A 11 32.63 12.66 5.47
N ALA A 12 32.73 11.36 5.19
CA ALA A 12 33.44 10.84 4.03
C ALA A 12 32.75 11.28 2.71
N ASP A 13 33.52 11.37 1.62
CA ASP A 13 33.07 11.97 0.37
C ASP A 13 32.04 11.13 -0.42
N ASP A 14 31.94 9.84 -0.10
CA ASP A 14 31.08 8.84 -0.75
C ASP A 14 29.70 8.66 -0.08
N ILE A 15 29.43 9.40 0.99
CA ILE A 15 28.17 9.34 1.73
C ILE A 15 27.10 10.23 1.08
N LYS A 16 26.00 9.62 0.64
CA LYS A 16 24.87 10.29 -0.05
C LYS A 16 23.87 10.99 0.87
N PHE A 17 23.85 10.63 2.15
CA PHE A 17 22.93 11.18 3.16
C PHE A 17 23.65 11.41 4.47
N CYS A 18 23.39 12.53 5.14
CA CYS A 18 24.01 12.82 6.41
C CYS A 18 23.61 11.79 7.47
N THR A 19 24.60 11.12 8.07
CA THR A 19 24.36 10.07 9.07
C THR A 19 23.77 10.60 10.38
N GLU A 20 23.71 11.91 10.57
CA GLU A 20 23.16 12.54 11.78
C GLU A 20 21.76 13.10 11.59
N CYS A 21 21.48 13.75 10.45
CA CYS A 21 20.22 14.46 10.25
C CYS A 21 19.45 14.00 9.00
N GLY A 22 19.92 12.96 8.31
CA GLY A 22 19.24 12.36 7.15
C GLY A 22 19.23 13.23 5.89
N THR A 23 19.79 14.44 5.93
CA THR A 23 19.78 15.35 4.78
C THR A 23 20.60 14.78 3.62
N ALA A 24 19.99 14.70 2.44
CA ALA A 24 20.66 14.28 1.22
C ALA A 24 21.80 15.23 0.87
N ILE A 25 22.97 14.67 0.55
CA ILE A 25 24.16 15.42 0.17
C ILE A 25 24.37 15.22 -1.33
N GLU A 26 23.94 16.21 -2.13
CA GLU A 26 24.04 16.14 -3.58
C GLU A 26 25.51 16.08 -4.05
N GLU A 27 25.79 15.22 -5.04
CA GLU A 27 27.07 15.19 -5.74
C GLU A 27 27.15 16.32 -6.77
N ALA A 28 28.10 17.24 -6.57
CA ALA A 28 28.43 18.22 -7.59
C ALA A 28 29.11 17.54 -8.80
N ALA A 29 28.42 17.51 -9.94
CA ALA A 29 29.03 17.24 -11.24
C ALA A 29 29.99 18.39 -11.64
N PRO A 30 31.04 18.13 -12.44
CA PRO A 30 32.14 19.05 -12.63
C PRO A 30 31.75 20.27 -13.48
N ALA A 31 32.38 21.39 -13.16
CA ALA A 31 32.18 22.70 -13.76
C ALA A 31 32.49 22.75 -15.26
N ALA A 32 31.65 23.47 -16.00
CA ALA A 32 32.04 24.20 -17.19
C ALA A 32 31.55 25.66 -17.07
N GLU A 33 32.48 26.57 -17.37
CA GLU A 33 32.52 28.00 -17.16
C GLU A 33 31.46 28.84 -17.91
N THR A 34 30.91 29.81 -17.18
CA THR A 34 30.59 31.23 -17.49
C THR A 34 30.23 31.69 -18.92
N ALA A 35 29.11 32.40 -19.00
CA ALA A 35 29.10 33.80 -19.49
C ALA A 35 28.02 34.62 -18.76
N ALA A 36 28.42 35.80 -18.31
CA ALA A 36 27.69 36.72 -17.44
C ALA A 36 26.80 37.73 -18.20
N MET A 37 25.78 38.26 -17.52
CA MET A 37 25.41 39.68 -17.36
C MET A 37 23.96 39.74 -16.83
N ALA A 38 23.60 40.34 -15.69
CA ALA A 38 23.89 41.64 -15.06
C ALA A 38 22.61 42.50 -15.05
N GLY A 39 22.25 42.98 -13.86
CA GLY A 39 21.30 44.08 -13.60
C GLY A 39 19.88 43.61 -13.27
N GLY A 40 19.29 43.89 -12.11
CA GLY A 40 19.67 44.80 -11.03
C GLY A 40 18.41 45.47 -10.48
N ALA A 41 18.30 45.51 -9.14
CA ALA A 41 17.52 46.43 -8.29
C ALA A 41 16.00 46.56 -8.58
N GLY A 42 15.08 46.48 -7.62
CA GLY A 42 15.04 46.91 -6.22
C GLY A 42 13.55 47.22 -5.98
N GLY A 43 12.94 46.73 -4.89
CA GLY A 43 12.56 47.53 -3.71
C GLY A 43 11.54 48.64 -4.05
N ALA A 44 10.47 48.94 -3.32
CA ALA A 44 9.96 48.61 -1.98
C ALA A 44 8.86 49.69 -1.71
N GLY A 45 7.92 49.43 -0.79
CA GLY A 45 7.00 50.43 -0.21
C GLY A 45 5.65 50.50 -0.96
N GLY A 46 4.49 50.22 -0.35
CA GLY A 46 3.99 50.69 0.96
C GLY A 46 3.43 52.11 0.77
N GLU A 47 2.24 52.52 1.19
CA GLU A 47 1.20 51.99 2.07
C GLU A 47 0.01 53.00 1.98
N ALA A 48 -1.15 52.59 2.52
CA ALA A 48 -2.25 53.44 3.03
C ALA A 48 -3.08 54.26 2.00
N GLY A 49 -4.39 54.43 2.16
CA GLY A 49 -5.26 54.21 3.31
C GLY A 49 -6.46 55.17 3.19
N GLU A 50 -7.63 54.67 3.55
CA GLU A 50 -8.96 55.28 3.48
C GLU A 50 -9.12 56.59 4.27
N ASN A 51 -10.07 57.47 3.87
CA ASN A 51 -11.38 57.60 4.54
C ASN A 51 -12.16 58.87 4.16
N GLY A 52 -13.50 58.69 4.06
CA GLY A 52 -14.58 59.59 4.52
C GLY A 52 -14.71 61.00 3.91
N THR A 53 -15.87 61.65 3.76
CA THR A 53 -17.27 61.43 4.15
C THR A 53 -18.11 62.51 3.44
N ASP A 54 -19.36 62.17 3.14
CA ASP A 54 -20.60 62.97 3.18
C ASP A 54 -20.67 64.42 2.65
N GLY A 55 -21.66 64.63 1.78
CA GLY A 55 -22.77 65.52 2.18
C GLY A 55 -23.00 66.79 1.38
N ALA A 56 -24.04 66.72 0.53
CA ALA A 56 -25.08 67.74 0.30
C ALA A 56 -24.74 69.04 -0.49
N ASP A 57 -25.23 69.02 -1.73
CA ASP A 57 -26.29 69.88 -2.29
C ASP A 57 -26.03 71.36 -2.64
N ALA A 58 -26.59 71.66 -3.82
CA ALA A 58 -27.13 72.90 -4.34
C ALA A 58 -26.21 74.08 -4.64
N GLY A 59 -26.27 74.48 -5.91
CA GLY A 59 -26.55 75.89 -6.20
C GLY A 59 -25.65 76.57 -7.21
N ALA A 60 -26.03 76.43 -8.48
CA ALA A 60 -26.16 77.50 -9.47
C ALA A 60 -25.02 78.54 -9.68
N ALA A 61 -24.56 78.54 -10.93
CA ALA A 61 -24.34 79.71 -11.78
C ALA A 61 -23.30 80.77 -11.36
N ALA A 62 -22.25 80.92 -12.17
CA ALA A 62 -22.20 81.92 -13.24
C ALA A 62 -20.75 82.26 -13.63
N ALA A 63 -20.55 82.40 -14.95
CA ALA A 63 -19.76 83.42 -15.63
C ALA A 63 -18.23 83.54 -15.41
N GLY A 64 -17.55 83.90 -16.51
CA GLY A 64 -16.21 84.49 -16.52
C GLY A 64 -15.17 83.56 -17.18
N ALA A 65 -14.91 83.66 -18.48
CA ALA A 65 -14.18 84.70 -19.21
C ALA A 65 -12.66 84.68 -19.01
N ALA A 66 -11.97 84.70 -20.17
CA ALA A 66 -10.59 85.12 -20.41
C ALA A 66 -9.49 84.19 -19.84
N ALA A 67 -8.29 84.06 -20.43
CA ALA A 67 -7.59 84.81 -21.46
C ALA A 67 -6.54 83.82 -22.05
N ALA A 68 -6.32 83.78 -23.37
CA ALA A 68 -5.35 84.60 -24.11
C ALA A 68 -3.91 84.02 -24.19
N GLY A 69 -3.33 84.15 -25.39
CA GLY A 69 -1.93 83.86 -25.74
C GLY A 69 -1.86 83.00 -27.01
N VAL A 70 -2.09 83.51 -28.22
CA VAL A 70 -1.28 84.43 -29.07
C VAL A 70 0.13 83.91 -29.39
N ALA A 71 0.30 83.43 -30.64
CA ALA A 71 1.36 83.76 -31.61
C ALA A 71 1.18 82.79 -32.81
N ALA A 72 0.76 83.24 -34.01
CA ALA A 72 1.62 83.77 -35.10
C ALA A 72 2.72 82.76 -35.51
N ASP A 73 2.93 82.36 -36.76
CA ASP A 73 2.76 83.11 -38.01
C ASP A 73 2.82 82.19 -39.26
N ASP A 74 2.24 82.71 -40.35
CA ASP A 74 2.61 82.65 -41.76
C ASP A 74 2.51 81.40 -42.69
N LYS A 75 1.50 81.52 -43.57
CA LYS A 75 1.52 81.46 -45.06
C LYS A 75 1.84 80.14 -45.79
N LYS A 76 0.81 79.62 -46.49
CA LYS A 76 0.72 79.76 -47.97
C LYS A 76 -0.71 79.56 -48.51
N LYS A 77 -1.20 80.58 -49.23
CA LYS A 77 -2.48 80.63 -49.98
C LYS A 77 -2.49 79.69 -51.20
N LYS A 78 -3.64 79.05 -51.45
CA LYS A 78 -4.25 79.02 -52.78
C LYS A 78 -5.75 79.34 -52.69
N THR A 79 -6.12 80.32 -53.50
CA THR A 79 -7.43 80.95 -53.75
C THR A 79 -8.44 79.97 -54.38
N VAL A 80 -9.76 80.10 -54.17
CA VAL A 80 -10.69 80.88 -55.01
C VAL A 80 -11.82 81.52 -54.16
N LYS A 81 -12.22 82.73 -54.57
CA LYS A 81 -13.16 83.65 -53.93
C LYS A 81 -14.62 83.19 -54.00
N LEU A 82 -15.31 83.34 -52.87
CA LEU A 82 -16.76 83.56 -52.74
C LEU A 82 -17.16 84.89 -53.41
N ALA A 83 -18.28 84.91 -54.12
CA ALA A 83 -18.99 86.14 -54.46
C ALA A 83 -20.50 85.97 -54.28
N LEU A 84 -21.02 86.69 -53.26
CA LEU A 84 -22.37 87.25 -53.11
C LEU A 84 -23.52 86.22 -52.96
N ILE A 85 -24.39 86.29 -51.96
CA ILE A 85 -25.33 87.39 -51.72
C ILE A 85 -25.74 87.44 -50.23
N ILE A 86 -25.95 88.66 -49.76
CA ILE A 86 -26.49 89.08 -48.47
C ILE A 86 -27.89 88.49 -48.23
N GLY A 87 -28.12 87.90 -47.05
CA GLY A 87 -29.46 87.75 -46.47
C GLY A 87 -29.76 86.36 -45.88
N GLY A 88 -29.69 86.22 -44.55
CA GLY A 88 -30.35 85.10 -43.85
C GLY A 88 -29.60 84.48 -42.66
N ILE A 89 -29.33 85.26 -41.60
CA ILE A 89 -28.74 84.76 -40.33
C ILE A 89 -29.70 83.86 -39.50
N VAL A 90 -30.82 83.39 -40.04
CA VAL A 90 -31.77 82.52 -39.30
C VAL A 90 -31.77 81.05 -39.77
N ALA A 91 -31.17 80.71 -40.92
CA ALA A 91 -31.22 79.35 -41.46
C ALA A 91 -30.01 78.46 -41.10
N ALA A 92 -28.82 79.02 -40.84
CA ALA A 92 -27.61 78.25 -40.52
C ALA A 92 -27.55 77.79 -39.04
N LEU A 93 -28.21 78.51 -38.11
CA LEU A 93 -28.39 78.07 -36.73
C LEU A 93 -29.50 77.02 -36.59
N ALA A 94 -30.52 77.06 -37.45
CA ALA A 94 -31.56 76.04 -37.52
C ALA A 94 -31.04 74.71 -38.11
N ALA A 95 -30.17 74.75 -39.12
CA ALA A 95 -29.58 73.53 -39.70
C ALA A 95 -28.60 72.81 -38.74
N PHE A 96 -27.80 73.56 -37.96
CA PHE A 96 -26.91 72.97 -36.94
C PHE A 96 -27.70 72.46 -35.72
N ALA A 97 -28.77 73.16 -35.33
CA ALA A 97 -29.70 72.69 -34.29
C ALA A 97 -30.46 71.43 -34.72
N VAL A 98 -30.89 71.32 -35.98
CA VAL A 98 -31.56 70.12 -36.51
C VAL A 98 -30.59 68.94 -36.57
N VAL A 99 -29.33 69.12 -37.01
CA VAL A 99 -28.32 68.04 -37.00
C VAL A 99 -27.94 67.64 -35.57
N ALA A 100 -27.81 68.58 -34.63
CA ALA A 100 -27.57 68.27 -33.23
C ALA A 100 -28.76 67.56 -32.57
N VAL A 101 -30.00 67.96 -32.87
CA VAL A 101 -31.22 67.29 -32.40
C VAL A 101 -31.33 65.90 -33.03
N ILE A 102 -31.02 65.72 -34.31
CA ILE A 102 -30.98 64.40 -34.94
C ILE A 102 -29.88 63.53 -34.32
N ALA A 103 -28.69 64.07 -34.07
CA ALA A 103 -27.61 63.36 -33.39
C ALA A 103 -28.00 62.99 -31.95
N ILE A 104 -28.67 63.88 -31.22
CA ILE A 104 -29.22 63.59 -29.87
C ILE A 104 -30.31 62.54 -29.98
N VAL A 105 -31.25 62.61 -30.93
CA VAL A 105 -32.30 61.60 -31.13
C VAL A 105 -31.71 60.25 -31.52
N ILE A 106 -30.64 60.23 -32.33
CA ILE A 106 -29.93 59.00 -32.70
C ILE A 106 -29.18 58.44 -31.49
N ILE A 107 -28.44 59.27 -30.74
CA ILE A 107 -27.75 58.85 -29.50
C ILE A 107 -28.78 58.37 -28.48
N PHE A 108 -29.91 59.06 -28.35
CA PHE A 108 -31.00 58.70 -27.45
C PHE A 108 -31.68 57.41 -27.91
N ALA A 109 -31.88 57.19 -29.21
CA ALA A 109 -32.39 55.94 -29.76
C ALA A 109 -31.40 54.78 -29.56
N ILE A 110 -30.09 55.01 -29.70
CA ILE A 110 -29.04 54.03 -29.42
C ILE A 110 -29.02 53.68 -27.92
N LEU A 111 -29.10 54.69 -27.05
CA LEU A 111 -29.15 54.50 -25.59
C LEU A 111 -30.45 53.80 -25.14
N MET A 112 -31.58 54.10 -25.78
CA MET A 112 -32.87 53.46 -25.52
C MET A 112 -32.93 52.00 -25.97
N ASN A 113 -32.14 51.63 -26.99
CA ASN A 113 -32.17 50.32 -27.61
C ASN A 113 -30.90 49.48 -27.32
N LYS A 114 -30.04 49.93 -26.40
CA LYS A 114 -28.87 49.19 -25.95
C LYS A 114 -29.31 48.06 -25.02
N THR A 115 -28.98 46.82 -25.38
CA THR A 115 -29.10 45.65 -24.52
C THR A 115 -27.75 45.38 -23.87
N ASN A 116 -27.71 45.26 -22.54
CA ASN A 116 -26.50 44.90 -21.80
C ASN A 116 -26.40 43.38 -21.66
N LYS A 117 -25.18 42.86 -21.63
CA LYS A 117 -24.90 41.42 -21.60
C LYS A 117 -24.34 41.05 -20.24
N LEU A 118 -24.89 40.00 -19.64
CA LEU A 118 -24.35 39.41 -18.42
C LEU A 118 -23.90 37.99 -18.74
N ASP A 119 -22.65 37.67 -18.44
CA ASP A 119 -22.13 36.30 -18.56
C ASP A 119 -22.48 35.52 -17.29
N MET A 120 -23.33 34.50 -17.41
CA MET A 120 -23.80 33.73 -16.26
C MET A 120 -22.67 32.97 -15.57
N ASN A 121 -21.56 32.73 -16.26
CA ASN A 121 -20.39 32.07 -15.70
C ASN A 121 -19.63 32.97 -14.69
N ASP A 122 -19.78 34.29 -14.75
CA ASP A 122 -19.14 35.26 -13.83
C ASP A 122 -19.70 35.22 -12.40
N TYR A 123 -20.81 34.50 -12.22
CA TYR A 123 -21.52 34.32 -10.95
C TYR A 123 -21.39 32.90 -10.40
N VAL A 124 -20.51 32.07 -10.94
CA VAL A 124 -20.25 30.73 -10.37
C VAL A 124 -19.17 30.80 -9.31
N LYS A 125 -19.49 30.33 -8.11
CA LYS A 125 -18.55 30.18 -6.98
C LYS A 125 -18.19 28.73 -6.79
N THR A 126 -16.91 28.48 -6.48
CA THR A 126 -16.39 27.14 -6.19
C THR A 126 -15.62 27.14 -4.88
N THR A 127 -15.80 26.08 -4.10
CA THR A 127 -15.00 25.79 -2.90
C THR A 127 -14.51 24.36 -2.99
N PHE A 128 -13.20 24.16 -2.82
CA PHE A 128 -12.57 22.84 -2.80
C PHE A 128 -12.25 22.43 -1.36
N THR A 129 -12.48 21.16 -1.05
CA THR A 129 -12.23 20.59 0.28
C THR A 129 -11.66 19.17 0.16
N GLY A 130 -10.93 18.74 1.18
CA GLY A 130 -10.34 17.41 1.25
C GLY A 130 -8.89 17.40 0.74
N TYR A 131 -8.43 16.20 0.43
CA TYR A 131 -7.06 15.94 -0.01
C TYR A 131 -6.97 15.77 -1.52
N ASP A 132 -5.77 15.95 -2.04
CA ASP A 132 -5.44 15.67 -3.42
C ASP A 132 -5.83 14.23 -3.78
N THR A 133 -6.30 13.99 -5.00
CA THR A 133 -6.88 12.71 -5.51
C THR A 133 -8.27 12.31 -4.98
N VAL A 134 -8.67 12.76 -3.79
CA VAL A 134 -10.00 12.49 -3.19
C VAL A 134 -10.80 13.77 -2.93
N GLY A 135 -10.36 14.89 -3.52
CA GLY A 135 -10.93 16.21 -3.29
C GLY A 135 -12.37 16.32 -3.76
N ARG A 136 -13.10 17.25 -3.16
CA ARG A 136 -14.51 17.53 -3.46
C ARG A 136 -14.69 19.00 -3.81
N VAL A 137 -15.66 19.28 -4.69
CA VAL A 137 -16.06 20.65 -5.03
C VAL A 137 -17.50 20.90 -4.61
N SER A 138 -17.71 22.06 -3.98
CA SER A 138 -19.03 22.67 -3.83
C SER A 138 -19.15 23.81 -4.83
N VAL A 139 -20.22 23.81 -5.62
CA VAL A 139 -20.49 24.84 -6.64
C VAL A 139 -21.79 25.54 -6.29
N SER A 140 -21.78 26.86 -6.31
CA SER A 140 -22.95 27.69 -6.02
C SER A 140 -23.05 28.88 -6.97
N PHE A 141 -24.24 29.47 -7.05
CA PHE A 141 -24.49 30.69 -7.80
C PHE A 141 -24.40 31.90 -6.86
N ASP A 142 -23.65 32.92 -7.25
CA ASP A 142 -23.47 34.17 -6.52
C ASP A 142 -24.69 35.08 -6.70
N TYR A 143 -25.75 34.71 -5.99
CA TYR A 143 -27.05 35.36 -6.06
C TYR A 143 -26.98 36.88 -5.85
N ASP A 144 -26.28 37.32 -4.79
CA ASP A 144 -26.22 38.74 -4.43
C ASP A 144 -25.48 39.56 -5.47
N LYS A 145 -24.34 39.04 -5.96
CA LYS A 145 -23.56 39.70 -7.02
C LYS A 145 -24.37 39.78 -8.32
N PHE A 146 -25.02 38.68 -8.71
CA PHE A 146 -25.86 38.66 -9.91
C PHE A 146 -27.01 39.65 -9.82
N VAL A 147 -27.78 39.65 -8.73
CA VAL A 147 -28.92 40.56 -8.56
C VAL A 147 -28.47 42.01 -8.58
N LYS A 148 -27.35 42.32 -7.91
CA LYS A 148 -26.77 43.67 -7.92
C LYS A 148 -26.38 44.10 -9.33
N GLU A 149 -25.53 43.31 -10.01
CA GLU A 149 -25.04 43.66 -11.35
C GLU A 149 -26.18 43.70 -12.38
N PHE A 150 -27.18 42.83 -12.26
CA PHE A 150 -28.38 42.89 -13.12
C PHE A 150 -29.14 44.21 -12.97
N VAL A 151 -29.31 44.69 -11.73
CA VAL A 151 -29.99 45.96 -11.46
C VAL A 151 -29.13 47.14 -11.93
N ASP A 152 -27.82 47.09 -11.73
CA ASP A 152 -26.88 48.12 -12.15
C ASP A 152 -26.78 48.22 -13.69
N GLU A 153 -26.84 47.09 -14.39
CA GLU A 153 -26.76 46.99 -15.86
C GLU A 153 -28.12 47.06 -16.56
N LYS A 154 -29.22 47.32 -15.85
CA LYS A 154 -30.54 47.45 -16.48
C LYS A 154 -30.56 48.60 -17.50
N GLY A 155 -31.51 48.55 -18.45
CA GLY A 155 -31.73 49.65 -19.39
C GLY A 155 -31.98 51.01 -18.71
N LEU A 156 -31.52 52.10 -19.33
CA LEU A 156 -31.45 53.44 -18.72
C LEU A 156 -32.76 53.93 -18.07
N PHE A 157 -33.92 53.57 -18.64
CA PHE A 157 -35.25 54.00 -18.17
C PHE A 157 -36.04 52.88 -17.48
N VAL A 158 -35.41 51.74 -17.20
CA VAL A 158 -36.04 50.62 -16.48
C VAL A 158 -36.06 50.95 -14.99
N ASP A 159 -37.21 50.73 -14.36
CA ASP A 159 -37.38 50.87 -12.91
C ASP A 159 -36.53 49.85 -12.12
N GLU A 160 -35.89 50.27 -11.03
CA GLU A 160 -35.02 49.41 -10.22
C GLU A 160 -35.76 48.26 -9.55
N ASP A 161 -36.96 48.49 -9.02
CA ASP A 161 -37.73 47.44 -8.36
C ASP A 161 -38.21 46.40 -9.37
N LYS A 162 -38.56 46.84 -10.59
CA LYS A 162 -38.84 45.94 -11.71
C LYS A 162 -37.61 45.09 -12.08
N ALA A 163 -36.44 45.72 -12.25
CA ALA A 163 -35.20 45.01 -12.56
C ALA A 163 -34.81 44.02 -11.44
N ARG A 164 -34.98 44.40 -10.18
CA ARG A 164 -34.70 43.54 -9.03
C ARG A 164 -35.63 42.31 -9.02
N ARG A 165 -36.92 42.49 -9.30
CA ARG A 165 -37.86 41.36 -9.43
C ARG A 165 -37.50 40.42 -10.56
N ALA A 166 -37.12 40.96 -11.72
CA ALA A 166 -36.62 40.18 -12.84
C ALA A 166 -35.37 39.38 -12.46
N ALA A 167 -34.37 40.04 -11.87
CA ALA A 167 -33.14 39.40 -11.41
C ALA A 167 -33.40 38.25 -10.43
N VAL A 168 -34.28 38.45 -9.44
CA VAL A 168 -34.66 37.41 -8.47
C VAL A 168 -35.28 36.20 -9.17
N VAL A 169 -36.16 36.41 -10.15
CA VAL A 169 -36.79 35.31 -10.91
C VAL A 169 -35.75 34.55 -11.72
N VAL A 170 -34.85 35.26 -12.41
CA VAL A 170 -33.77 34.63 -13.19
C VAL A 170 -32.84 33.84 -12.28
N ALA A 171 -32.34 34.46 -11.19
CA ALA A 171 -31.38 33.85 -10.27
C ALA A 171 -31.91 32.55 -9.65
N ASN A 172 -33.19 32.53 -9.24
CA ASN A 172 -33.83 31.34 -8.68
C ASN A 172 -34.12 30.24 -9.71
N SER A 173 -33.98 30.54 -11.00
CA SER A 173 -34.16 29.57 -12.09
C SER A 173 -32.85 28.95 -12.59
N VAL A 174 -31.69 29.48 -12.14
CA VAL A 174 -30.38 29.02 -12.59
C VAL A 174 -30.12 27.58 -12.12
N SER A 175 -29.64 26.74 -13.02
CA SER A 175 -29.07 25.43 -12.70
C SER A 175 -27.62 25.36 -13.16
N ILE A 176 -26.76 24.77 -12.33
CA ILE A 176 -25.34 24.54 -12.65
C ILE A 176 -25.11 23.03 -12.69
N TYR A 177 -24.67 22.54 -13.85
CA TYR A 177 -24.27 21.14 -14.04
C TYR A 177 -22.75 21.07 -14.02
N VAL A 178 -22.19 20.19 -13.20
CA VAL A 178 -20.74 19.97 -13.07
C VAL A 178 -20.45 18.51 -13.42
N ASP A 179 -19.42 18.27 -14.22
CA ASP A 179 -19.11 16.93 -14.72
C ASP A 179 -18.64 15.98 -13.61
N LYS A 180 -17.97 16.52 -12.59
CA LYS A 180 -17.36 15.74 -11.50
C LYS A 180 -17.35 16.52 -10.20
N TYR A 181 -17.84 15.90 -9.12
CA TYR A 181 -17.94 16.52 -7.80
C TYR A 181 -16.91 16.02 -6.77
N SER A 182 -16.29 14.86 -7.01
CA SER A 182 -15.37 14.18 -6.09
C SER A 182 -14.23 13.50 -6.84
N ALA A 183 -13.27 12.92 -6.11
CA ALA A 183 -12.05 12.33 -6.67
C ALA A 183 -11.21 13.34 -7.47
N LEU A 184 -11.18 14.59 -7.00
CA LEU A 184 -10.52 15.71 -7.66
C LEU A 184 -9.04 15.82 -7.27
N THR A 185 -8.22 16.30 -8.21
CA THR A 185 -6.78 16.53 -8.02
C THR A 185 -6.42 17.99 -8.28
N ASN A 186 -5.47 18.56 -7.54
CA ASN A 186 -4.95 19.90 -7.76
C ASN A 186 -4.44 20.05 -9.20
N GLY A 187 -4.93 21.09 -9.89
CA GLY A 187 -4.62 21.36 -11.28
C GLY A 187 -5.55 20.71 -12.30
N GLU A 188 -6.45 19.81 -11.89
CA GLU A 188 -7.50 19.24 -12.74
C GLU A 188 -8.46 20.32 -13.22
N GLU A 189 -8.82 20.29 -14.51
CA GLU A 189 -9.86 21.16 -15.07
C GLU A 189 -11.19 20.40 -15.10
N VAL A 190 -12.19 20.92 -14.37
CA VAL A 190 -13.53 20.34 -14.31
C VAL A 190 -14.48 21.25 -15.06
N THR A 191 -15.16 20.68 -16.04
CA THR A 191 -16.14 21.41 -16.86
C THR A 191 -17.46 21.56 -16.10
N TYR A 192 -18.09 22.72 -16.30
CA TYR A 192 -19.44 22.99 -15.84
C TYR A 192 -20.23 23.76 -16.89
N LYS A 193 -21.55 23.69 -16.76
CA LYS A 193 -22.51 24.40 -17.61
C LYS A 193 -23.56 25.09 -16.74
N VAL A 194 -23.72 26.39 -16.96
CA VAL A 194 -24.84 27.16 -16.39
C VAL A 194 -26.00 27.13 -17.37
N THR A 195 -27.21 26.91 -16.87
CA THR A 195 -28.43 26.95 -17.68
C THR A 195 -29.50 27.78 -17.01
N VAL A 196 -30.21 28.57 -17.82
CA VAL A 196 -31.44 29.26 -17.44
C VAL A 196 -32.57 28.64 -18.26
N PRO A 197 -33.68 28.22 -17.65
CA PRO A 197 -34.77 27.59 -18.39
C PRO A 197 -35.41 28.57 -19.36
N GLU A 198 -35.77 28.08 -20.55
CA GLU A 198 -36.56 28.85 -21.48
C GLU A 198 -37.99 29.01 -20.95
N SER A 199 -38.30 30.22 -20.46
CA SER A 199 -39.62 30.60 -19.96
C SER A 199 -40.04 31.92 -20.59
N ASP A 200 -41.29 32.01 -21.05
CA ASP A 200 -41.83 33.26 -21.60
C ASP A 200 -41.76 34.40 -20.58
N VAL A 201 -41.95 34.10 -19.30
CA VAL A 201 -41.82 35.06 -18.19
C VAL A 201 -40.39 35.56 -18.06
N ILE A 202 -39.40 34.68 -18.17
CA ILE A 202 -37.98 35.07 -18.12
C ILE A 202 -37.62 35.89 -19.37
N LYS A 203 -38.06 35.46 -20.55
CA LYS A 203 -37.83 36.18 -21.82
C LYS A 203 -38.41 37.60 -21.76
N GLU A 204 -39.65 37.74 -21.31
CA GLU A 204 -40.30 39.05 -21.11
C GLU A 204 -39.50 39.92 -20.13
N TYR A 205 -39.12 39.40 -18.96
CA TYR A 205 -38.32 40.15 -18.00
C TYR A 205 -36.97 40.62 -18.57
N LEU A 206 -36.27 39.78 -19.33
CA LEU A 206 -35.00 40.11 -19.97
C LEU A 206 -35.17 41.20 -21.05
N GLU A 207 -36.18 41.08 -21.91
CA GLU A 207 -36.50 42.05 -22.96
C GLU A 207 -36.91 43.42 -22.40
N GLU A 208 -37.70 43.42 -21.33
CA GLU A 208 -38.13 44.62 -20.61
C GLU A 208 -36.98 45.30 -19.87
N CYS A 209 -36.08 44.51 -19.27
CA CYS A 209 -34.92 45.03 -18.55
C CYS A 209 -33.75 45.41 -19.47
N LYS A 210 -33.82 45.09 -20.77
CA LYS A 210 -32.73 45.27 -21.73
C LYS A 210 -31.46 44.51 -21.33
N ILE A 211 -31.65 43.27 -20.84
CA ILE A 211 -30.57 42.35 -20.50
C ILE A 211 -30.59 41.14 -21.44
N GLU A 212 -29.42 40.74 -21.91
CA GLU A 212 -29.17 39.48 -22.59
C GLU A 212 -28.28 38.62 -21.69
N LEU A 213 -28.66 37.36 -21.46
CA LEU A 213 -27.85 36.43 -20.69
C LEU A 213 -26.99 35.60 -21.64
N GLU A 214 -25.69 35.59 -21.38
CA GLU A 214 -24.76 34.69 -22.05
C GLU A 214 -24.48 33.50 -21.15
N THR A 215 -24.54 32.29 -21.71
CA THR A 215 -24.13 31.07 -21.02
C THR A 215 -23.13 30.33 -21.89
N LYS A 216 -22.02 29.90 -21.31
CA LYS A 216 -21.01 29.10 -22.02
C LYS A 216 -20.61 27.89 -21.19
N ASN A 217 -20.26 26.82 -21.90
CA ASN A 217 -19.50 25.74 -21.26
C ASN A 217 -18.16 26.33 -20.84
N SER A 218 -17.80 26.12 -19.58
CA SER A 218 -16.57 26.63 -19.00
C SER A 218 -15.98 25.59 -18.07
N TYR A 219 -14.82 25.88 -17.51
CA TYR A 219 -14.17 25.02 -16.54
C TYR A 219 -13.66 25.85 -15.36
N PHE A 220 -13.46 25.19 -14.23
CA PHE A 220 -12.63 25.71 -13.16
C PHE A 220 -11.43 24.79 -12.97
N LYS A 221 -10.31 25.36 -12.55
CA LYS A 221 -9.12 24.62 -12.18
C LYS A 221 -9.17 24.32 -10.69
N VAL A 222 -9.13 23.04 -10.33
CA VAL A 222 -9.08 22.57 -8.94
C VAL A 222 -7.78 23.06 -8.31
N LYS A 223 -7.87 23.56 -7.08
CA LYS A 223 -6.75 24.11 -6.34
C LYS A 223 -6.98 23.97 -4.84
N ASP A 224 -5.93 24.19 -4.06
CA ASP A 224 -5.96 24.30 -2.60
C ASP A 224 -6.44 23.03 -1.87
N LEU A 225 -6.42 21.86 -2.54
CA LEU A 225 -6.58 20.56 -1.87
C LEU A 225 -5.31 20.23 -1.08
N GLN A 226 -5.49 19.61 0.08
CA GLN A 226 -4.38 19.25 0.98
C GLN A 226 -3.55 18.10 0.38
N ALA A 227 -2.23 18.12 0.56
CA ALA A 227 -1.39 16.99 0.17
C ALA A 227 -1.63 15.78 1.09
N LEU A 228 -1.55 14.58 0.54
CA LEU A 228 -1.59 13.33 1.30
C LEU A 228 -0.23 13.07 1.98
N THR A 229 -0.27 12.50 3.19
CA THR A 229 0.89 12.02 3.93
C THR A 229 1.20 10.58 3.53
N ASP A 230 2.45 10.27 3.19
CA ASP A 230 2.83 8.89 2.87
C ASP A 230 2.72 7.97 4.08
N LEU A 231 2.15 6.79 3.86
CA LEU A 231 2.02 5.72 4.85
C LEU A 231 2.36 4.39 4.18
N ASN A 232 3.35 3.70 4.71
CA ASN A 232 3.59 2.30 4.39
C ASN A 232 3.03 1.43 5.53
N PRO A 233 1.93 0.69 5.32
CA PRO A 233 1.31 -0.10 6.38
C PRO A 233 2.24 -1.19 6.95
N PHE A 234 3.19 -1.67 6.15
CA PHE A 234 4.08 -2.76 6.55
C PHE A 234 5.22 -2.33 7.46
N ASP A 235 5.45 -1.02 7.61
CA ASP A 235 6.40 -0.49 8.61
C ASP A 235 5.82 -0.59 10.04
N TYR A 236 4.51 -0.84 10.17
CA TYR A 236 3.77 -0.90 11.43
C TYR A 236 3.29 -2.32 11.77
N ILE A 237 3.88 -3.35 11.16
CA ILE A 237 3.58 -4.74 11.50
C ILE A 237 4.80 -5.46 12.04
N THR A 238 4.56 -6.42 12.93
CA THR A 238 5.54 -7.41 13.35
C THR A 238 5.07 -8.78 12.86
N ILE A 239 6.00 -9.53 12.25
CA ILE A 239 5.75 -10.88 11.77
C ILE A 239 6.52 -11.84 12.67
N THR A 240 5.83 -12.83 13.22
CA THR A 240 6.44 -13.95 13.96
C THR A 240 6.07 -15.27 13.30
N GLN A 241 6.92 -16.29 13.50
CA GLN A 241 6.68 -17.64 13.01
C GLN A 241 6.91 -18.66 14.13
N GLU A 242 6.17 -19.75 14.10
CA GLU A 242 6.37 -20.88 15.01
C GLU A 242 6.01 -22.19 14.31
N GLY A 243 6.55 -23.31 14.80
CA GLY A 243 6.24 -24.64 14.30
C GLY A 243 7.46 -25.36 13.71
N ILE A 244 7.17 -26.42 12.98
CA ILE A 244 8.13 -27.34 12.37
C ILE A 244 7.99 -27.26 10.85
N ASP A 245 9.06 -27.47 10.10
CA ASP A 245 9.05 -27.46 8.64
C ASP A 245 7.93 -28.37 8.07
N GLY A 246 7.07 -27.79 7.22
CA GLY A 246 5.84 -28.40 6.71
C GLY A 246 4.58 -28.12 7.54
N ASP A 247 4.73 -27.57 8.74
CA ASP A 247 3.66 -27.17 9.67
C ASP A 247 4.01 -25.86 10.42
N VAL A 248 4.63 -24.91 9.71
CA VAL A 248 4.91 -23.57 10.25
C VAL A 248 3.65 -22.71 10.18
N SER A 249 3.43 -21.93 11.24
CA SER A 249 2.39 -20.91 11.32
C SER A 249 3.00 -19.50 11.38
N VAL A 250 2.41 -18.55 10.65
CA VAL A 250 2.84 -17.15 10.60
C VAL A 250 1.79 -16.22 11.22
N TYR A 251 2.23 -15.42 12.18
CA TYR A 251 1.41 -14.43 12.87
C TYR A 251 1.85 -13.03 12.50
N ILE A 252 0.86 -12.15 12.36
CA ILE A 252 1.05 -10.75 12.02
C ILE A 252 0.33 -9.94 13.08
N SER A 253 1.09 -9.19 13.86
CA SER A 253 0.57 -8.16 14.77
C SER A 253 0.84 -6.78 14.19
N LYS A 254 0.06 -5.80 14.62
CA LYS A 254 0.25 -4.41 14.25
C LYS A 254 0.73 -3.63 15.47
N GLU A 255 1.38 -2.49 15.23
CA GLU A 255 1.77 -1.57 16.28
C GLU A 255 0.53 -0.93 16.91
N ASP A 256 0.38 -1.09 18.23
CA ASP A 256 -0.72 -0.53 19.02
C ASP A 256 -0.81 1.00 18.82
N ASP A 257 -2.04 1.54 18.85
CA ASP A 257 -2.36 2.96 18.68
C ASP A 257 -1.90 3.59 17.34
N SER A 258 -1.52 2.76 16.35
CA SER A 258 -1.21 3.23 15.00
C SER A 258 -2.46 3.34 14.12
N TYR A 259 -2.43 4.22 13.10
CA TYR A 259 -3.50 4.29 12.11
C TYR A 259 -3.74 2.94 11.40
N VAL A 260 -2.67 2.15 11.22
CA VAL A 260 -2.73 0.83 10.60
C VAL A 260 -3.50 -0.16 11.49
N ASP A 261 -3.32 -0.09 12.80
CA ASP A 261 -4.05 -0.92 13.76
C ASP A 261 -5.56 -0.67 13.71
N ASP A 262 -5.94 0.60 13.88
CA ASP A 262 -7.34 1.02 13.97
C ASP A 262 -8.12 0.93 12.65
N TYR A 263 -7.48 1.26 11.52
CA TYR A 263 -8.21 1.59 10.29
C TYR A 263 -7.86 0.74 9.07
N ILE A 264 -6.78 -0.06 9.08
CA ILE A 264 -6.35 -0.83 7.91
C ILE A 264 -6.45 -2.33 8.18
N SER A 265 -7.37 -3.05 7.54
CA SER A 265 -7.30 -4.52 7.56
C SER A 265 -6.27 -5.03 6.56
N LEU A 266 -5.60 -6.12 6.90
CA LEU A 266 -4.63 -6.81 6.04
C LEU A 266 -5.18 -8.18 5.66
N ASP A 267 -5.13 -8.49 4.37
CA ASP A 267 -5.41 -9.83 3.86
C ASP A 267 -4.12 -10.63 3.75
N VAL A 268 -4.18 -11.93 4.02
CA VAL A 268 -3.01 -12.82 4.01
C VAL A 268 -3.39 -14.13 3.36
N ASP A 269 -2.65 -14.48 2.30
CA ASP A 269 -2.96 -15.60 1.41
C ASP A 269 -2.89 -16.98 2.09
N ASN A 270 -1.85 -17.23 2.88
CA ASN A 270 -1.70 -18.42 3.70
C ASN A 270 -0.95 -18.11 4.99
N ARG A 271 -1.26 -18.85 6.05
CA ARG A 271 -0.67 -18.66 7.39
C ARG A 271 -0.29 -19.96 8.07
N TYR A 272 -0.62 -21.11 7.50
CA TYR A 272 -0.52 -22.42 8.16
C TYR A 272 0.00 -23.48 7.19
N ASN A 273 0.50 -24.59 7.73
CA ASN A 273 1.06 -25.71 6.96
C ASN A 273 2.18 -25.25 6.02
N LEU A 274 3.00 -24.29 6.47
CA LEU A 274 4.07 -23.69 5.67
C LEU A 274 5.38 -24.46 5.86
N SER A 275 6.16 -24.53 4.79
CA SER A 275 7.53 -25.04 4.79
C SER A 275 8.54 -23.90 4.78
N ILE A 276 9.78 -24.19 5.17
CA ILE A 276 10.88 -23.22 5.09
C ILE A 276 11.07 -22.78 3.65
N GLY A 277 11.17 -21.47 3.45
CA GLY A 277 11.27 -20.87 2.12
C GLY A 277 9.93 -20.63 1.42
N ASP A 278 8.80 -21.08 1.99
CA ASP A 278 7.49 -20.67 1.50
C ASP A 278 7.28 -19.17 1.64
N LYS A 279 6.44 -18.61 0.77
CA LYS A 279 6.14 -17.19 0.72
C LYS A 279 4.71 -16.94 1.19
N VAL A 280 4.58 -15.95 2.06
CA VAL A 280 3.30 -15.43 2.57
C VAL A 280 3.13 -14.01 2.06
N THR A 281 2.04 -13.78 1.33
CA THR A 281 1.70 -12.45 0.77
C THR A 281 0.72 -11.74 1.68
N ILE A 282 1.12 -10.58 2.18
CA ILE A 282 0.29 -9.68 2.97
C ILE A 282 -0.16 -8.54 2.06
N THR A 283 -1.47 -8.28 2.01
CA THR A 283 -2.06 -7.33 1.07
C THR A 283 -2.95 -6.33 1.80
N VAL A 284 -2.87 -5.06 1.40
CA VAL A 284 -3.80 -4.00 1.78
C VAL A 284 -4.97 -4.00 0.78
N PRO A 285 -6.20 -4.33 1.16
CA PRO A 285 -7.33 -4.33 0.24
C PRO A 285 -7.66 -2.92 -0.26
N GLU A 286 -8.11 -2.82 -1.52
CA GLU A 286 -8.38 -1.54 -2.22
C GLU A 286 -9.28 -0.57 -1.45
N ALA A 287 -10.27 -1.09 -0.71
CA ALA A 287 -11.18 -0.29 0.10
C ALA A 287 -10.42 0.56 1.14
N TYR A 288 -9.40 -0.02 1.77
CA TYR A 288 -8.61 0.66 2.79
C TYR A 288 -7.66 1.71 2.20
N ILE A 289 -7.23 1.55 0.95
CA ILE A 289 -6.46 2.58 0.23
C ILE A 289 -7.32 3.82 0.02
N THR A 290 -8.59 3.61 -0.37
CA THR A 290 -9.54 4.72 -0.57
C THR A 290 -9.85 5.44 0.73
N TRP A 291 -10.14 4.71 1.81
CA TRP A 291 -10.43 5.30 3.12
C TRP A 291 -9.22 6.02 3.71
N ALA A 292 -8.02 5.45 3.58
CA ALA A 292 -6.78 6.10 3.97
C ALA A 292 -6.61 7.46 3.27
N ALA A 293 -6.89 7.54 1.97
CA ALA A 293 -6.82 8.80 1.24
C ALA A 293 -7.85 9.84 1.74
N GLU A 294 -9.08 9.42 2.06
CA GLU A 294 -10.08 10.31 2.66
C GLU A 294 -9.65 10.86 4.03
N ASP A 295 -8.87 10.09 4.79
CA ASP A 295 -8.29 10.49 6.08
C ASP A 295 -6.96 11.26 5.95
N GLY A 296 -6.41 11.38 4.74
CA GLY A 296 -5.21 12.18 4.45
C GLY A 296 -3.92 11.37 4.24
N TYR A 297 -4.01 10.06 4.07
CA TYR A 297 -2.89 9.16 3.86
C TYR A 297 -2.82 8.60 2.43
N ARG A 298 -1.60 8.55 1.88
CA ARG A 298 -1.30 7.83 0.65
C ARG A 298 -0.61 6.52 1.01
N ILE A 299 -1.26 5.40 0.71
CA ILE A 299 -0.67 4.07 0.87
C ILE A 299 0.46 3.91 -0.18
N THR A 300 1.70 3.76 0.28
CA THR A 300 2.88 3.69 -0.60
C THR A 300 3.24 2.27 -1.02
N ALA A 301 2.75 1.27 -0.29
CA ALA A 301 2.92 -0.14 -0.60
C ALA A 301 1.62 -0.89 -0.29
N THR A 302 1.16 -1.72 -1.23
CA THR A 302 -0.09 -2.46 -1.11
C THR A 302 0.12 -3.95 -0.90
N THR A 303 1.34 -4.45 -1.13
CA THR A 303 1.73 -5.84 -0.92
C THR A 303 3.09 -5.94 -0.24
N TYR A 304 3.24 -6.96 0.60
CA TYR A 304 4.49 -7.36 1.23
C TYR A 304 4.62 -8.89 1.17
N GLU A 305 5.79 -9.38 0.80
CA GLU A 305 6.07 -10.81 0.70
C GLU A 305 7.03 -11.22 1.82
N TYR A 306 6.54 -12.03 2.76
CA TYR A 306 7.32 -12.63 3.82
C TYR A 306 7.79 -14.02 3.38
N THR A 307 9.09 -14.32 3.53
CA THR A 307 9.61 -15.68 3.31
C THR A 307 9.78 -16.36 4.64
N VAL A 308 9.20 -17.55 4.81
CA VAL A 308 9.33 -18.37 6.01
C VAL A 308 10.80 -18.69 6.24
N GLY A 309 11.33 -18.25 7.37
CA GLY A 309 12.71 -18.48 7.79
C GLY A 309 12.92 -19.90 8.31
N ASP A 310 14.05 -20.13 8.96
CA ASP A 310 14.35 -21.44 9.56
C ASP A 310 13.28 -21.85 10.59
N ALA A 311 12.97 -23.15 10.63
CA ALA A 311 12.08 -23.77 11.62
C ALA A 311 12.69 -25.09 12.13
N ASP A 312 12.11 -25.64 13.20
CA ASP A 312 12.41 -27.00 13.67
C ASP A 312 12.16 -28.01 12.54
N LYS A 313 12.78 -29.20 12.58
CA LYS A 313 12.67 -30.23 11.55
C LYS A 313 12.57 -31.64 12.12
N TYR A 314 11.86 -32.53 11.44
CA TYR A 314 11.99 -33.96 11.74
C TYR A 314 13.28 -34.50 11.15
N TYR A 315 13.99 -35.35 11.89
CA TYR A 315 15.07 -36.14 11.33
C TYR A 315 14.53 -37.10 10.26
N THR A 316 15.08 -37.02 9.05
CA THR A 316 14.77 -37.89 7.91
C THR A 316 15.96 -38.73 7.47
N SER A 317 17.16 -38.45 7.99
CA SER A 317 18.37 -39.22 7.69
C SER A 317 19.34 -39.32 8.88
N VAL A 318 20.12 -40.41 8.92
CA VAL A 318 21.21 -40.59 9.90
C VAL A 318 22.29 -39.51 9.79
N ASP A 319 22.45 -38.90 8.62
CA ASP A 319 23.50 -37.89 8.37
C ASP A 319 23.15 -36.51 8.94
N GLN A 320 21.90 -36.31 9.40
CA GLN A 320 21.44 -35.03 9.96
C GLN A 320 21.79 -34.86 11.43
N PHE A 321 22.10 -35.95 12.15
CA PHE A 321 22.42 -35.86 13.56
C PHE A 321 23.72 -35.07 13.76
N ALA A 322 23.63 -33.96 14.50
CA ALA A 322 24.81 -33.27 14.98
C ALA A 322 25.65 -34.19 15.90
N LEU A 323 26.96 -33.93 15.97
CA LEU A 323 27.88 -34.70 16.81
C LEU A 323 27.38 -34.76 18.26
N GLY A 324 27.26 -35.97 18.81
CA GLY A 324 26.81 -36.22 20.18
C GLY A 324 25.29 -36.29 20.37
N VAL A 325 24.47 -35.75 19.46
CA VAL A 325 23.00 -35.82 19.57
C VAL A 325 22.51 -37.25 19.43
N ILE A 326 23.09 -38.01 18.49
CA ILE A 326 22.73 -39.42 18.30
C ILE A 326 23.01 -40.28 19.55
N ASP A 327 23.95 -39.87 20.40
CA ASP A 327 24.28 -40.62 21.61
C ASP A 327 23.17 -40.55 22.65
N LEU A 328 22.33 -39.50 22.63
CA LEU A 328 21.12 -39.42 23.47
C LEU A 328 20.16 -40.58 23.14
N TYR A 329 19.85 -40.77 21.85
CA TYR A 329 18.99 -41.86 21.39
C TYR A 329 19.61 -43.23 21.66
N LYS A 330 20.91 -43.38 21.43
CA LYS A 330 21.64 -44.62 21.72
C LYS A 330 21.58 -45.01 23.18
N ASN A 331 21.72 -44.04 24.10
CA ASN A 331 21.70 -44.29 25.53
C ASN A 331 20.32 -44.74 26.01
N VAL A 332 19.25 -44.13 25.48
CA VAL A 332 17.87 -44.52 25.80
C VAL A 332 17.62 -45.99 25.44
N VAL A 333 18.05 -46.41 24.25
CA VAL A 333 17.91 -47.82 23.83
C VAL A 333 18.81 -48.74 24.64
N LEU A 334 20.03 -48.31 24.96
CA LEU A 334 20.95 -49.10 25.77
C LEU A 334 20.43 -49.33 27.19
N ASP A 335 19.82 -48.30 27.80
CA ASP A 335 19.21 -48.40 29.13
C ASP A 335 18.05 -49.40 29.12
N GLU A 336 17.21 -49.40 28.08
CA GLU A 336 16.13 -50.37 27.93
C GLU A 336 16.67 -51.80 27.73
N ILE A 337 17.71 -51.98 26.92
CA ILE A 337 18.40 -53.27 26.76
C ILE A 337 18.92 -53.76 28.11
N ASN A 338 19.61 -52.90 28.87
CA ASN A 338 20.12 -53.27 30.18
C ASN A 338 18.99 -53.62 31.15
N SER A 339 17.89 -52.86 31.14
CA SER A 339 16.68 -53.13 31.94
C SER A 339 16.11 -54.53 31.63
N TYR A 340 15.99 -54.87 30.35
CA TYR A 340 15.52 -56.17 29.89
C TYR A 340 16.43 -57.31 30.34
N LEU A 341 17.74 -57.17 30.14
CA LEU A 341 18.73 -58.19 30.52
C LEU A 341 18.72 -58.42 32.04
N ASN A 342 18.65 -57.34 32.84
CA ASN A 342 18.59 -57.43 34.30
C ASN A 342 17.31 -58.14 34.76
N SER A 343 16.18 -57.82 34.12
CA SER A 343 14.87 -58.41 34.45
C SER A 343 14.79 -59.91 34.18
N ASN A 344 15.65 -60.44 33.29
CA ASN A 344 15.68 -61.85 32.92
C ASN A 344 16.97 -62.58 33.35
N SER A 345 17.71 -61.99 34.29
CA SER A 345 19.01 -62.50 34.76
C SER A 345 18.96 -63.88 35.46
N SER A 346 17.77 -64.42 35.75
CA SER A 346 17.59 -65.81 36.21
C SER A 346 17.59 -66.84 35.07
N GLU A 347 17.27 -66.42 33.85
CA GLU A 347 17.03 -67.31 32.71
C GLU A 347 18.26 -67.38 31.78
N PHE A 348 18.93 -66.24 31.57
CA PHE A 348 20.10 -66.12 30.71
C PHE A 348 20.98 -64.94 31.12
N THR A 349 22.17 -64.87 30.52
CA THR A 349 23.07 -63.72 30.61
C THR A 349 23.20 -63.03 29.26
N GLY A 350 23.32 -61.70 29.29
CA GLY A 350 23.66 -60.88 28.11
C GLY A 350 25.01 -60.21 28.31
N THR A 351 25.91 -60.37 27.34
CA THR A 351 27.28 -59.82 27.35
C THR A 351 27.62 -59.18 26.00
N ASN A 352 28.78 -58.53 25.90
CA ASN A 352 29.28 -57.91 24.67
C ASN A 352 28.29 -56.98 23.95
N ILE A 353 27.52 -56.20 24.73
CA ILE A 353 26.57 -55.22 24.19
C ILE A 353 27.32 -54.20 23.34
N THR A 354 27.08 -54.23 22.03
CA THR A 354 27.84 -53.45 21.04
C THR A 354 26.88 -52.71 20.12
N TYR A 355 27.06 -51.40 19.97
CA TYR A 355 26.29 -50.59 19.01
C TYR A 355 26.65 -50.98 17.58
N VAL A 356 25.63 -51.29 16.77
CA VAL A 356 25.79 -51.77 15.38
C VAL A 356 25.54 -50.65 14.38
N GLY A 357 24.53 -49.82 14.64
CA GLY A 357 24.13 -48.72 13.76
C GLY A 357 22.74 -48.20 14.10
N THR A 358 22.25 -47.24 13.33
CA THR A 358 20.92 -46.66 13.48
C THR A 358 20.18 -46.66 12.15
N TYR A 359 18.88 -46.95 12.19
CA TYR A 359 17.94 -46.59 11.13
C TYR A 359 17.18 -45.30 11.47
N VAL A 360 16.93 -44.48 10.45
CA VAL A 360 15.96 -43.39 10.46
C VAL A 360 14.89 -43.71 9.42
N LEU A 361 13.66 -43.92 9.88
CA LEU A 361 12.49 -44.07 9.02
C LEU A 361 11.75 -42.74 8.99
N SER A 362 11.30 -42.26 7.83
CA SER A 362 10.58 -40.99 7.75
C SER A 362 9.42 -41.00 6.74
N ASN A 363 8.28 -40.49 7.19
CA ASN A 363 7.09 -40.21 6.38
C ASN A 363 6.37 -39.00 6.98
N LEU A 364 6.55 -37.82 6.37
CA LEU A 364 6.02 -36.57 6.91
C LEU A 364 4.48 -36.45 6.79
N ASP A 365 3.83 -37.34 6.04
CA ASP A 365 2.38 -37.42 5.92
C ASP A 365 1.75 -38.38 6.97
N ALA A 366 2.55 -39.23 7.60
CA ALA A 366 2.07 -40.21 8.58
C ALA A 366 1.75 -39.60 9.96
N TYR A 367 1.09 -40.36 10.84
CA TYR A 367 0.85 -39.93 12.23
C TYR A 367 2.16 -39.77 13.00
N ASN A 368 3.03 -40.77 12.92
CA ASN A 368 4.40 -40.68 13.40
C ASN A 368 5.29 -40.29 12.24
N LYS A 369 5.92 -39.13 12.33
CA LYS A 369 6.62 -38.50 11.21
C LYS A 369 7.97 -39.16 10.92
N ASN A 370 8.59 -39.70 11.96
CA ASN A 370 9.82 -40.47 11.84
C ASN A 370 9.99 -41.48 12.99
N TYR A 371 10.93 -42.39 12.79
CA TYR A 371 11.43 -43.33 13.79
C TYR A 371 12.95 -43.35 13.78
N ILE A 372 13.57 -43.19 14.95
CA ILE A 372 14.99 -43.38 15.20
C ILE A 372 15.16 -44.73 15.90
N ILE A 373 15.95 -45.60 15.30
CA ILE A 373 16.05 -47.01 15.68
C ILE A 373 17.54 -47.39 15.84
N PRO A 374 18.16 -47.06 16.99
CA PRO A 374 19.49 -47.58 17.35
C PRO A 374 19.46 -49.08 17.57
N VAL A 375 20.41 -49.80 16.96
CA VAL A 375 20.53 -51.26 17.02
C VAL A 375 21.79 -51.65 17.77
N TYR A 376 21.65 -52.60 18.69
CA TYR A 376 22.76 -53.20 19.43
C TYR A 376 22.78 -54.71 19.23
N SER A 377 23.98 -55.29 19.12
CA SER A 377 24.18 -56.73 19.23
C SER A 377 24.48 -57.11 20.68
N VAL A 378 23.92 -58.22 21.15
CA VAL A 378 24.12 -58.76 22.49
C VAL A 378 24.38 -60.25 22.40
N ASP A 379 25.43 -60.73 23.05
CA ASP A 379 25.73 -62.16 23.16
C ASP A 379 24.95 -62.76 24.33
N ILE A 380 24.07 -63.72 24.02
CA ILE A 380 23.13 -64.32 24.97
C ILE A 380 23.52 -65.77 25.26
N THR A 381 23.53 -66.15 26.53
CA THR A 381 23.82 -67.53 26.97
C THR A 381 22.82 -67.97 28.03
N SER A 382 22.16 -69.11 27.81
CA SER A 382 21.21 -69.72 28.75
C SER A 382 21.89 -70.11 30.07
N LEU A 383 21.19 -69.91 31.19
CA LEU A 383 21.65 -70.33 32.52
C LEU A 383 21.09 -71.69 32.97
N ALA A 384 20.23 -72.33 32.16
CA ALA A 384 19.66 -73.63 32.47
C ALA A 384 20.67 -74.79 32.33
N ASP A 385 20.42 -75.90 33.03
CA ASP A 385 21.16 -77.16 32.91
C ASP A 385 20.18 -78.35 32.72
N PRO A 386 20.13 -78.96 31.52
CA PRO A 386 20.87 -78.58 30.31
C PRO A 386 20.40 -77.22 29.76
N ALA A 387 21.27 -76.56 28.99
CA ALA A 387 20.98 -75.27 28.39
C ALA A 387 19.73 -75.32 27.51
N ASP A 388 18.87 -74.30 27.61
CA ASP A 388 17.62 -74.24 26.85
C ASP A 388 17.85 -73.86 25.38
N PHE A 389 18.97 -73.18 25.10
CA PHE A 389 19.42 -72.83 23.76
C PHE A 389 20.95 -72.67 23.74
N GLU A 390 21.53 -72.84 22.55
CA GLU A 390 22.96 -72.62 22.30
C GLU A 390 23.30 -71.12 22.39
N PRO A 391 24.50 -70.74 22.89
CA PRO A 391 24.95 -69.36 22.90
C PRO A 391 24.82 -68.70 21.52
N ALA A 392 24.23 -67.50 21.48
CA ALA A 392 23.92 -66.82 20.23
C ALA A 392 23.97 -65.30 20.39
N THR A 393 24.30 -64.59 19.31
CA THR A 393 24.20 -63.13 19.25
C THR A 393 22.80 -62.75 18.76
N VAL A 394 22.13 -61.85 19.48
CA VAL A 394 20.85 -61.27 19.08
C VAL A 394 20.98 -59.77 18.86
N TYR A 395 20.13 -59.22 17.99
CA TYR A 395 20.10 -57.80 17.65
C TYR A 395 18.87 -57.17 18.30
N MET A 396 19.11 -56.34 19.31
CA MET A 396 18.07 -55.66 20.08
C MET A 396 17.95 -54.21 19.66
N SER A 397 16.72 -53.71 19.64
CA SER A 397 16.41 -52.35 19.26
C SER A 397 15.12 -51.88 19.90
N PHE A 398 14.97 -50.57 19.99
CA PHE A 398 13.79 -49.91 20.54
C PHE A 398 13.45 -48.68 19.68
N LYS A 399 12.17 -48.49 19.34
CA LYS A 399 11.75 -47.39 18.46
C LYS A 399 11.53 -46.11 19.25
N LEU A 400 12.15 -45.03 18.78
CA LEU A 400 11.92 -43.66 19.24
C LEU A 400 11.25 -42.91 18.10
N TYR A 401 10.10 -42.27 18.30
CA TYR A 401 9.31 -41.67 17.22
C TYR A 401 9.06 -40.19 17.44
N ASN A 402 8.76 -39.46 16.35
CA ASN A 402 8.58 -38.00 16.34
C ASN A 402 9.79 -37.23 16.89
N ALA A 403 10.99 -37.66 16.49
CA ALA A 403 12.26 -37.04 16.84
C ALA A 403 12.49 -35.73 16.07
N ILE A 404 12.67 -34.63 16.79
CA ILE A 404 12.81 -33.27 16.24
C ILE A 404 14.24 -32.73 16.41
N ASP A 405 14.77 -32.16 15.34
CA ASP A 405 15.95 -31.27 15.30
C ASP A 405 15.49 -29.83 15.57
N ARG A 406 15.87 -29.27 16.72
CA ARG A 406 15.44 -27.94 17.17
C ARG A 406 16.48 -26.88 16.87
N LEU A 407 16.04 -25.67 16.49
CA LEU A 407 16.93 -24.55 16.21
C LEU A 407 17.62 -23.97 17.46
N GLU A 408 16.90 -23.88 18.57
CA GLU A 408 17.44 -23.43 19.85
C GLU A 408 17.94 -24.66 20.61
N GLY A 409 19.25 -24.92 20.49
CA GLY A 409 19.90 -26.16 20.92
C GLY A 409 19.55 -26.64 22.33
N GLU A 410 19.39 -27.97 22.42
CA GLU A 410 19.04 -28.82 23.58
C GLU A 410 17.54 -28.91 23.95
N ASP A 411 16.80 -29.72 23.18
CA ASP A 411 16.34 -31.04 23.63
C ASP A 411 15.57 -31.66 22.46
N THR A 412 16.12 -32.73 21.89
CA THR A 412 15.45 -33.47 20.81
C THR A 412 14.24 -34.16 21.41
N TRP A 413 13.07 -33.51 21.34
CA TRP A 413 11.82 -34.13 21.76
C TRP A 413 11.59 -35.37 20.90
N TYR A 414 11.37 -36.50 21.56
CA TYR A 414 10.94 -37.74 20.96
C TYR A 414 9.95 -38.41 21.92
N GLU A 415 9.04 -39.18 21.36
CA GLU A 415 8.26 -40.16 22.09
C GLU A 415 8.85 -41.55 21.87
N SER A 416 8.49 -42.52 22.71
CA SER A 416 9.19 -43.80 22.77
C SER A 416 8.22 -44.97 22.79
N SER A 417 8.62 -46.10 22.22
CA SER A 417 7.93 -47.39 22.41
C SER A 417 7.95 -47.81 23.88
N TRP A 418 7.35 -48.94 24.23
CA TRP A 418 7.32 -49.47 25.61
C TRP A 418 8.23 -50.68 25.79
N ASP A 419 8.76 -51.28 24.72
CA ASP A 419 9.53 -52.52 24.81
C ASP A 419 10.54 -52.72 23.67
N ILE A 420 11.54 -53.58 23.90
CA ILE A 420 12.47 -54.04 22.86
C ILE A 420 11.68 -54.79 21.79
N GLU A 421 11.97 -54.46 20.54
CA GLU A 421 11.24 -54.96 19.39
C GLU A 421 11.71 -56.37 18.99
N GLY A 422 10.77 -57.19 18.52
CA GLY A 422 11.04 -58.53 17.98
C GLY A 422 11.22 -59.63 19.04
N GLY A 423 11.21 -60.87 18.55
CA GLY A 423 11.48 -62.07 19.33
C GLY A 423 12.36 -63.02 18.51
N SER A 424 13.37 -63.59 19.16
CA SER A 424 14.24 -64.59 18.59
C SER A 424 13.69 -65.99 18.86
N GLY A 425 14.11 -66.99 18.09
CA GLY A 425 13.72 -68.37 18.35
C GLY A 425 14.31 -68.99 19.63
N LEU A 426 15.03 -68.22 20.46
CA LEU A 426 15.72 -68.70 21.67
C LEU A 426 14.75 -68.66 22.86
N LYS A 427 14.41 -69.81 23.46
CA LYS A 427 13.37 -69.94 24.50
C LYS A 427 13.93 -70.25 25.89
N TYR A 428 13.34 -69.67 26.94
CA TYR A 428 13.74 -69.91 28.35
C TYR A 428 13.12 -71.18 28.94
N GLY A 429 13.48 -72.34 28.42
CA GLY A 429 12.95 -73.62 28.90
C GLY A 429 12.25 -74.41 27.81
N TRP A 430 12.34 -75.74 27.87
CA TRP A 430 11.66 -76.65 26.92
C TRP A 430 10.16 -76.38 26.80
N TRP A 431 9.50 -76.03 27.91
CA TRP A 431 8.06 -75.73 27.97
C TRP A 431 7.72 -74.24 27.95
N SER A 432 8.73 -73.38 27.77
CA SER A 432 8.54 -71.94 27.78
C SER A 432 8.04 -71.44 26.43
N TRP A 433 7.13 -70.49 26.53
CA TRP A 433 6.55 -69.76 25.41
C TRP A 433 7.17 -68.37 25.30
N TYR A 434 8.11 -68.04 26.19
CA TYR A 434 8.84 -66.79 26.21
C TYR A 434 10.16 -66.92 25.47
N GLU A 435 10.45 -65.92 24.64
CA GLU A 435 11.59 -65.83 23.75
C GLU A 435 12.53 -64.69 24.16
N VAL A 436 13.81 -64.80 23.79
CA VAL A 436 14.75 -63.67 23.85
C VAL A 436 14.31 -62.59 22.87
N LYS A 437 14.04 -61.40 23.39
CA LYS A 437 13.66 -60.23 22.60
C LYS A 437 14.80 -59.79 21.70
N GLY A 438 14.44 -59.18 20.59
CA GLY A 438 15.36 -58.89 19.49
C GLY A 438 15.39 -60.00 18.45
N TYR A 439 16.23 -59.82 17.44
CA TYR A 439 16.25 -60.62 16.22
C TYR A 439 17.51 -61.48 16.14
N ALA A 440 17.40 -62.68 15.57
CA ALA A 440 18.55 -63.61 15.45
C ALA A 440 19.61 -63.17 14.41
N SER A 441 19.27 -62.22 13.54
CA SER A 441 20.18 -61.65 12.55
C SER A 441 19.75 -60.23 12.15
N LEU A 442 20.65 -59.46 11.54
CA LEU A 442 20.30 -58.14 10.97
C LEU A 442 19.27 -58.25 9.84
N ASN A 443 19.27 -59.33 9.06
CA ASN A 443 18.26 -59.55 8.03
C ASN A 443 16.88 -59.80 8.64
N ALA A 444 16.80 -60.63 9.69
CA ALA A 444 15.55 -60.84 10.41
C ALA A 444 15.04 -59.54 11.07
N LEU A 445 15.94 -58.68 11.55
CA LEU A 445 15.59 -57.34 12.04
C LEU A 445 15.04 -56.48 10.90
N CYS A 446 15.71 -56.43 9.75
CA CYS A 446 15.24 -55.65 8.60
C CYS A 446 13.85 -56.12 8.15
N GLU A 447 13.67 -57.42 7.96
CA GLU A 447 12.40 -58.03 7.55
C GLU A 447 11.27 -57.79 8.56
N GLY A 448 11.55 -57.96 9.85
CA GLY A 448 10.53 -57.88 10.88
C GLY A 448 10.25 -56.48 11.44
N LEU A 449 11.23 -55.57 11.38
CA LEU A 449 11.14 -54.24 12.01
C LEU A 449 11.15 -53.08 11.00
N ILE A 450 11.86 -53.21 9.88
CA ILE A 450 12.08 -52.10 8.94
C ILE A 450 11.15 -52.21 7.73
N ASN A 451 11.11 -53.36 7.07
CA ASN A 451 10.33 -53.59 5.86
C ASN A 451 8.83 -53.26 5.99
N PRO A 452 8.15 -53.53 7.13
CA PRO A 452 6.75 -53.13 7.29
C PRO A 452 6.53 -51.62 7.09
N TYR A 453 7.48 -50.79 7.52
CA TYR A 453 7.39 -49.34 7.32
C TYR A 453 7.69 -48.93 5.87
N VAL A 454 8.55 -49.67 5.17
CA VAL A 454 8.78 -49.45 3.73
C VAL A 454 7.49 -49.70 2.95
N GLU A 455 6.76 -50.77 3.29
CA GLU A 455 5.45 -51.08 2.71
C GLU A 455 4.41 -49.97 3.00
N ASP A 456 4.49 -49.34 4.17
CA ASP A 456 3.67 -48.18 4.58
C ASP A 456 4.18 -46.84 4.00
N GLY A 457 5.18 -46.87 3.11
CA GLY A 457 5.66 -45.68 2.39
C GLY A 457 6.67 -44.81 3.14
N TYR A 458 7.31 -45.32 4.20
CA TYR A 458 8.41 -44.62 4.85
C TYR A 458 9.69 -44.71 4.04
N ASN A 459 10.43 -43.59 3.98
CA ASN A 459 11.81 -43.57 3.50
C ASN A 459 12.74 -44.15 4.56
N VAL A 460 13.74 -44.90 4.14
CA VAL A 460 14.74 -45.52 5.03
C VAL A 460 16.11 -44.89 4.80
N SER A 461 16.70 -44.37 5.86
CA SER A 461 18.10 -44.00 5.94
C SER A 461 18.77 -44.85 7.02
N ALA A 462 19.96 -45.38 6.76
CA ALA A 462 20.62 -46.31 7.68
C ALA A 462 22.12 -46.06 7.77
N SER A 463 22.69 -46.35 8.94
CA SER A 463 24.14 -46.39 9.12
C SER A 463 24.78 -47.44 8.20
N ALA A 464 26.02 -47.18 7.78
CA ALA A 464 26.74 -48.09 6.89
C ALA A 464 26.83 -49.52 7.47
N GLY A 465 26.51 -50.52 6.66
CA GLY A 465 26.56 -51.94 7.05
C GLY A 465 25.24 -52.52 7.56
N LEU A 466 24.21 -51.70 7.76
CA LEU A 466 22.85 -52.16 8.05
C LEU A 466 22.10 -52.51 6.74
N PRO A 467 21.37 -53.64 6.69
CA PRO A 467 20.55 -54.00 5.53
C PRO A 467 19.35 -53.05 5.39
N THR A 468 19.03 -52.64 4.15
CA THR A 468 17.93 -51.69 3.85
C THR A 468 16.95 -52.19 2.79
N GLU A 469 17.21 -53.34 2.17
CA GLU A 469 16.35 -53.91 1.14
C GLU A 469 15.64 -55.17 1.65
N PRO A 470 14.41 -55.44 1.16
CA PRO A 470 13.81 -56.74 1.35
C PRO A 470 14.71 -57.79 0.71
N VAL A 471 15.16 -58.76 1.50
CA VAL A 471 15.91 -59.90 0.98
C VAL A 471 14.93 -60.71 0.15
N GLU A 472 15.05 -60.67 -1.18
CA GLU A 472 14.31 -61.62 -2.02
C GLU A 472 14.71 -63.02 -1.57
N GLU A 473 13.71 -63.81 -1.18
CA GLU A 473 13.84 -65.20 -0.79
C GLU A 473 14.62 -65.93 -1.90
N GLN A 474 15.91 -66.21 -1.66
CA GLN A 474 16.67 -67.09 -2.54
C GLN A 474 16.04 -68.47 -2.38
N THR A 475 15.10 -68.79 -3.27
CA THR A 475 14.63 -70.15 -3.42
C THR A 475 15.83 -71.04 -3.71
N ASP A 476 16.18 -71.89 -2.74
CA ASP A 476 17.24 -72.90 -2.83
C ASP A 476 16.97 -73.85 -4.01
N ALA A 477 17.45 -73.48 -5.19
CA ALA A 477 17.53 -74.33 -6.36
C ALA A 477 18.95 -74.88 -6.58
N ALA A 478 19.79 -74.92 -5.53
CA ALA A 478 21.18 -75.35 -5.62
C ALA A 478 21.55 -76.42 -4.57
N MET A 479 20.73 -77.47 -4.44
CA MET A 479 21.18 -78.78 -3.93
C MET A 479 20.54 -79.91 -4.76
N ALA A 480 20.83 -79.92 -6.07
CA ALA A 480 20.67 -81.09 -6.91
C ALA A 480 21.58 -80.98 -8.14
N ALA A 481 22.89 -81.22 -7.96
CA ALA A 481 23.82 -81.58 -9.02
C ALA A 481 24.91 -82.50 -8.47
#